data_AF-A0A523YC07-F1
#
_entry.id   AF-A0A523YC07-F1
#
_cell.length_a   1.000
_cell.length_b   1.000
_cell.length_c   1.000
_cell.angle_alpha   90.00
_cell.angle_beta   90.00
_cell.angle_gamma   90.00
#
_symmetry.space_group_name_H-M   'P 1'
#
loop_
_entity.id
_entity.type
_entity.pdbx_description
1 polymer ?
#
loop_
_entity_poly.entity_id
_entity_poly.type
_entity_poly.pdbx_seq_one_letter_code
_entity_poly.pdbx_strand_id
1 'polypeptide(L)'
;MNGTLSMTMNNDGTSGTLTYTNFSIIQDENNKVVYTSATAAFSFDSSYELINMTITINAYQVISGERTDFDNYRLTFVADSNYNVALTVNGSIRSDCLGGWVEITTNEAIQGNAYDDCPSAGQIVISGNASSLTVTFNADGSVDVSGAVTDHYDSCNDLDTGACSNY
;
A
#
# COMPACT_ATOMS: atom_id res chain seq x y z
N MET A 1 -0.45 6.38 24.14
CA MET A 1 -1.26 5.53 23.24
C MET A 1 -2.69 5.58 23.73
N ASN A 2 -3.63 5.94 22.86
CA ASN A 2 -5.07 5.91 23.13
C ASN A 2 -5.71 4.90 22.17
N GLY A 3 -6.83 4.28 22.54
CA GLY A 3 -7.59 3.36 21.69
C GLY A 3 -7.62 1.91 22.19
N THR A 4 -8.18 1.03 21.35
CA THR A 4 -8.26 -0.42 21.62
C THR A 4 -7.46 -1.19 20.59
N LEU A 5 -6.67 -2.15 21.07
CA LEU A 5 -6.04 -3.20 20.27
C LEU A 5 -6.72 -4.53 20.61
N SER A 6 -7.19 -5.27 19.61
CA SER A 6 -7.62 -6.65 19.78
C SER A 6 -6.87 -7.56 18.83
N MET A 7 -6.49 -8.73 19.32
CA MET A 7 -5.85 -9.78 18.54
C MET A 7 -6.67 -11.06 18.70
N THR A 8 -6.98 -11.69 17.57
CA THR A 8 -7.61 -13.01 17.52
C THR A 8 -6.71 -13.93 16.72
N MET A 9 -6.45 -15.12 17.24
CA MET A 9 -5.69 -16.17 16.55
C MET A 9 -6.59 -17.39 16.36
N ASN A 10 -6.35 -18.16 15.31
CA ASN A 10 -6.90 -19.51 15.20
C ASN A 10 -6.23 -20.46 16.22
N ASN A 11 -6.82 -21.65 16.39
CA ASN A 11 -6.43 -22.58 17.45
C ASN A 11 -5.01 -23.14 17.28
N ASP A 12 -4.53 -23.27 16.05
CA ASP A 12 -3.18 -23.73 15.68
C ASP A 12 -2.17 -22.58 15.57
N GLY A 13 -2.62 -21.32 15.70
CA GLY A 13 -1.76 -20.14 15.68
C GLY A 13 -1.18 -19.78 14.30
N THR A 14 -1.68 -20.40 13.23
CA THR A 14 -1.22 -20.19 11.84
C THR A 14 -1.90 -19.01 11.16
N SER A 15 -2.95 -18.44 11.74
CA SER A 15 -3.59 -17.23 11.21
C SER A 15 -4.22 -16.39 12.31
N GLY A 16 -4.39 -15.11 12.04
CA GLY A 16 -5.00 -14.20 12.99
C GLY A 16 -5.43 -12.89 12.38
N THR A 17 -6.07 -12.10 13.23
CA THR A 17 -6.51 -10.76 12.93
C THR A 17 -6.10 -9.83 14.06
N LEU A 18 -5.48 -8.72 13.71
CA LEU A 18 -5.16 -7.61 14.58
C LEU A 18 -6.07 -6.44 14.23
N THR A 19 -6.80 -5.90 15.20
CA THR A 19 -7.69 -4.75 15.00
C THR A 19 -7.32 -3.61 15.93
N TYR A 20 -7.18 -2.43 15.35
CA TYR A 20 -6.97 -1.16 16.02
C TYR A 20 -8.23 -0.30 15.84
N THR A 21 -8.76 0.24 16.93
CA THR A 21 -9.91 1.15 16.86
C THR A 21 -9.61 2.40 17.68
N ASN A 22 -9.80 3.57 17.05
CA ASN A 22 -9.47 4.87 17.63
C ASN A 22 -8.03 4.92 18.19
N PHE A 23 -7.09 4.35 17.46
CA PHE A 23 -5.71 4.16 17.89
C PHE A 23 -4.81 5.30 17.42
N SER A 24 -3.84 5.72 18.23
CA SER A 24 -2.87 6.74 17.83
C SER A 24 -1.45 6.44 18.32
N ILE A 25 -0.51 6.62 17.41
CA ILE A 25 0.94 6.60 17.66
C ILE A 25 1.43 8.03 17.42
N ILE A 26 1.94 8.66 18.47
CA ILE A 26 2.45 10.04 18.41
C ILE A 26 3.93 9.95 18.76
N GLN A 27 4.79 10.27 17.80
CA GLN A 27 6.22 10.39 18.02
C GLN A 27 6.55 11.81 18.49
N ASP A 28 6.04 12.81 17.76
CA ASP A 28 6.09 14.23 18.11
C ASP A 28 4.92 14.99 17.44
N GLU A 29 4.95 16.33 17.48
CA GLU A 29 3.90 17.18 16.91
C GLU A 29 3.81 17.14 15.38
N ASN A 30 4.92 16.85 14.71
CA ASN A 30 5.07 16.78 13.25
C ASN A 30 4.99 15.35 12.72
N ASN A 31 5.11 14.35 13.60
CA ASN A 31 5.15 12.94 13.26
C ASN A 31 4.15 12.16 14.12
N LYS A 32 2.96 11.90 13.56
CA LYS A 32 1.93 11.09 14.21
C LYS A 32 1.11 10.30 13.20
N VAL A 33 0.64 9.13 13.62
CA VAL A 33 -0.30 8.29 12.87
C VAL A 33 -1.53 8.06 13.73
N VAL A 34 -2.71 8.32 13.17
CA VAL A 34 -3.99 8.20 13.86
C VAL A 34 -4.91 7.32 13.02
N TYR A 35 -5.28 6.17 13.59
CA TYR A 35 -6.17 5.19 13.00
C TYR A 35 -7.58 5.37 13.58
N THR A 36 -8.56 5.70 12.74
CA THR A 36 -9.98 5.56 13.12
C THR A 36 -10.30 4.08 13.26
N SER A 37 -9.90 3.30 12.25
CA SER A 37 -9.85 1.84 12.31
C SER A 37 -8.70 1.31 11.45
N ALA A 38 -8.06 0.24 11.91
CA ALA A 38 -7.16 -0.55 11.09
C ALA A 38 -7.33 -2.03 11.42
N THR A 39 -7.34 -2.88 10.41
CA THR A 39 -7.41 -4.33 10.58
C THR A 39 -6.32 -4.96 9.74
N ALA A 40 -5.50 -5.81 10.35
CA ALA A 40 -4.54 -6.65 9.66
C ALA A 40 -4.92 -8.12 9.86
N ALA A 41 -5.30 -8.81 8.79
CA ALA A 41 -5.46 -10.26 8.78
C ALA A 41 -4.19 -10.88 8.19
N PHE A 42 -3.65 -11.92 8.81
CA PHE A 42 -2.41 -12.56 8.39
C PHE A 42 -2.46 -14.07 8.55
N SER A 43 -1.64 -14.77 7.76
CA SER A 43 -1.42 -16.20 7.88
C SER A 43 0.02 -16.58 7.65
N PHE A 44 0.44 -17.65 8.32
CA PHE A 44 1.76 -18.24 8.23
C PHE A 44 1.69 -19.64 7.61
N ASP A 45 2.79 -20.10 7.02
CA ASP A 45 2.95 -21.50 6.65
C ASP A 45 3.31 -22.40 7.86
N SER A 46 3.62 -23.67 7.58
CA SER A 46 4.04 -24.62 8.62
C SER A 46 5.41 -24.31 9.26
N SER A 47 6.20 -23.46 8.63
CA SER A 47 7.51 -22.99 9.12
C SER A 47 7.39 -21.65 9.86
N TYR A 48 6.18 -21.14 10.05
CA TYR A 48 5.88 -19.82 10.60
C TYR A 48 6.36 -18.63 9.75
N GLU A 49 6.52 -18.83 8.44
CA GLU A 49 6.80 -17.75 7.48
C GLU A 49 5.49 -17.08 7.04
N LEU A 50 5.48 -15.75 6.93
CA LEU A 50 4.30 -14.98 6.54
C LEU A 50 3.99 -15.21 5.06
N ILE A 51 2.86 -15.87 4.77
CA ILE A 51 2.44 -16.17 3.39
C ILE A 51 1.35 -15.24 2.86
N ASN A 52 0.59 -14.60 3.75
CA ASN A 52 -0.44 -13.64 3.36
C ASN A 52 -0.66 -12.63 4.48
N MET A 53 -0.78 -11.37 4.10
CA MET A 53 -1.24 -10.30 4.97
C MET A 53 -2.17 -9.37 4.20
N THR A 54 -3.34 -9.11 4.76
CA THR A 54 -4.27 -8.07 4.28
C THR A 54 -4.44 -7.03 5.36
N ILE A 55 -4.07 -5.79 5.06
CA ILE A 55 -4.25 -4.64 5.91
C ILE A 55 -5.36 -3.77 5.30
N THR A 56 -6.36 -3.38 6.08
CA THR A 56 -7.35 -2.37 5.74
C THR A 56 -7.26 -1.23 6.75
N ILE A 57 -7.11 0.01 6.28
CA ILE A 57 -6.96 1.20 7.12
C ILE A 57 -7.97 2.29 6.74
N ASN A 58 -8.51 2.92 7.78
CA ASN A 58 -9.15 4.24 7.74
C ASN A 58 -8.39 5.10 8.75
N ALA A 59 -7.52 5.97 8.26
CA ALA A 59 -6.52 6.61 9.08
C ALA A 59 -6.09 7.96 8.49
N TYR A 60 -5.34 8.72 9.27
CA TYR A 60 -4.49 9.77 8.73
C TYR A 60 -3.11 9.70 9.38
N GLN A 61 -2.09 10.08 8.63
CA GLN A 61 -0.75 10.32 9.14
C GLN A 61 -0.36 11.77 8.92
N VAL A 62 0.52 12.27 9.79
CA VAL A 62 1.23 13.53 9.62
C VAL A 62 2.70 13.20 9.68
N ILE A 63 3.44 13.51 8.62
CA ILE A 63 4.89 13.32 8.54
C ILE A 63 5.50 14.66 8.16
N SER A 64 6.42 15.16 8.97
CA SER A 64 7.01 16.50 8.78
C SER A 64 5.95 17.61 8.60
N GLY A 65 4.80 17.48 9.27
CA GLY A 65 3.70 18.45 9.20
C GLY A 65 2.71 18.26 8.03
N GLU A 66 3.03 17.41 7.04
CA GLU A 66 2.15 17.13 5.91
C GLU A 66 1.16 16.02 6.23
N ARG A 67 -0.13 16.25 5.97
CA ARG A 67 -1.17 15.27 6.26
C ARG A 67 -1.44 14.39 5.05
N THR A 68 -1.53 13.08 5.29
CA THR A 68 -2.11 12.11 4.35
C THR A 68 -3.25 11.37 5.03
N ASP A 69 -4.44 11.47 4.47
CA ASP A 69 -5.63 10.71 4.84
C ASP A 69 -5.75 9.45 3.98
N PHE A 70 -6.25 8.37 4.58
CA PHE A 70 -6.54 7.08 3.96
C PHE A 70 -8.00 6.72 4.24
N ASP A 71 -8.75 6.39 3.19
CA ASP A 71 -10.14 5.94 3.28
C ASP A 71 -10.30 4.59 2.57
N ASN A 72 -10.80 3.61 3.33
CA ASN A 72 -10.94 2.22 2.92
C ASN A 72 -9.69 1.67 2.18
N TYR A 73 -8.50 2.08 2.61
CA TYR A 73 -7.25 1.73 1.96
C TYR A 73 -6.86 0.31 2.37
N ARG A 74 -6.75 -0.59 1.40
CA ARG A 74 -6.50 -2.01 1.57
C ARG A 74 -5.25 -2.41 0.82
N LEU A 75 -4.30 -2.99 1.53
CA LEU A 75 -3.08 -3.58 0.99
C LEU A 75 -3.10 -5.08 1.27
N THR A 76 -3.01 -5.91 0.25
CA THR A 76 -2.85 -7.36 0.38
C THR A 76 -1.52 -7.78 -0.21
N PHE A 77 -0.74 -8.47 0.61
CA PHE A 77 0.54 -9.06 0.31
C PHE A 77 0.41 -10.58 0.38
N VAL A 78 0.92 -11.29 -0.63
CA VAL A 78 1.02 -12.75 -0.65
C VAL A 78 2.45 -13.12 -1.01
N ALA A 79 3.02 -14.09 -0.31
CA ALA A 79 4.35 -14.60 -0.57
C ALA A 79 4.36 -16.13 -0.62
N ASP A 80 5.30 -16.70 -1.39
CA ASP A 80 5.59 -18.13 -1.41
C ASP A 80 6.99 -18.45 -0.83
N SER A 81 7.30 -19.74 -0.70
CA SER A 81 8.58 -20.21 -0.18
C SER A 81 9.78 -19.97 -1.11
N ASN A 82 9.56 -19.45 -2.33
CA ASN A 82 10.60 -19.04 -3.26
C ASN A 82 10.78 -17.52 -3.28
N TYR A 83 10.21 -16.82 -2.29
CA TYR A 83 10.25 -15.36 -2.15
C TYR A 83 9.55 -14.62 -3.30
N ASN A 84 8.69 -15.30 -4.06
CA ASN A 84 7.81 -14.61 -5.00
C ASN A 84 6.73 -13.89 -4.20
N VAL A 85 6.50 -12.64 -4.56
CA VAL A 85 5.54 -11.76 -3.90
C VAL A 85 4.47 -11.30 -4.88
N ALA A 86 3.25 -11.18 -4.40
CA ALA A 86 2.14 -10.53 -5.10
C ALA A 86 1.52 -9.47 -4.19
N LEU A 87 1.47 -8.24 -4.68
CA LEU A 87 0.91 -7.09 -3.98
C LEU A 87 -0.35 -6.60 -4.70
N THR A 88 -1.39 -6.31 -3.92
CA THR A 88 -2.56 -5.57 -4.41
C THR A 88 -2.87 -4.43 -3.45
N VAL A 89 -3.23 -3.29 -4.02
CA VAL A 89 -3.58 -2.07 -3.31
C VAL A 89 -4.90 -1.55 -3.87
N ASN A 90 -5.85 -1.25 -2.99
CA ASN A 90 -7.14 -0.67 -3.35
C ASN A 90 -7.57 0.35 -2.31
N GLY A 91 -8.22 1.45 -2.70
CA GLY A 91 -8.81 2.43 -1.78
C GLY A 91 -8.35 3.85 -2.09
N SER A 92 -8.64 4.79 -1.21
CA SER A 92 -8.44 6.21 -1.48
C SER A 92 -7.41 6.83 -0.56
N ILE A 93 -6.58 7.72 -1.14
CA ILE A 93 -5.66 8.57 -0.41
C ILE A 93 -5.96 10.04 -0.70
N ARG A 94 -5.70 10.91 0.27
CA ARG A 94 -5.70 12.35 0.06
C ARG A 94 -4.52 12.92 0.82
N SER A 95 -3.66 13.63 0.13
CA SER A 95 -2.62 14.44 0.75
C SER A 95 -2.79 15.90 0.38
N ASP A 96 -2.16 16.79 1.14
CA ASP A 96 -2.20 18.22 0.90
C ASP A 96 -1.73 18.59 -0.52
N CYS A 97 -0.80 17.82 -1.09
CA CYS A 97 -0.27 18.07 -2.43
C CYS A 97 -1.12 17.56 -3.60
N LEU A 98 -2.00 16.56 -3.38
CA LEU A 98 -2.82 16.00 -4.46
C LEU A 98 -4.08 16.83 -4.74
N GLY A 99 -4.39 17.81 -3.88
CA GLY A 99 -5.54 18.72 -4.04
C GLY A 99 -6.91 18.06 -3.91
N GLY A 100 -6.98 16.75 -3.67
CA GLY A 100 -8.21 15.97 -3.60
C GLY A 100 -7.97 14.50 -3.26
N TRP A 101 -9.06 13.74 -3.19
CA TRP A 101 -8.99 12.28 -3.08
C TRP A 101 -8.54 11.67 -4.40
N VAL A 102 -7.62 10.71 -4.29
CA VAL A 102 -7.14 9.88 -5.38
C VAL A 102 -7.40 8.43 -5.01
N GLU A 103 -8.08 7.72 -5.89
CA GLU A 103 -8.31 6.28 -5.77
C GLU A 103 -7.15 5.51 -6.39
N ILE A 104 -6.61 4.55 -5.65
CA ILE A 104 -5.61 3.60 -6.12
C ILE A 104 -6.30 2.26 -6.24
N THR A 105 -6.17 1.59 -7.38
CA THR A 105 -6.71 0.26 -7.65
C THR A 105 -5.66 -0.59 -8.33
N THR A 106 -5.54 -1.85 -7.94
CA THR A 106 -4.66 -2.81 -8.62
C THR A 106 -5.53 -3.72 -9.48
N ASN A 107 -5.47 -3.55 -10.80
CA ASN A 107 -6.22 -4.38 -11.75
C ASN A 107 -5.60 -5.78 -11.88
N GLU A 108 -4.26 -5.82 -11.87
CA GLU A 108 -3.47 -7.04 -11.89
C GLU A 108 -2.44 -6.94 -10.77
N ALA A 109 -2.36 -7.97 -9.92
CA ALA A 109 -1.43 -7.96 -8.79
C ALA A 109 0.00 -7.65 -9.26
N ILE A 110 0.68 -6.78 -8.53
CA ILE A 110 2.07 -6.45 -8.77
C ILE A 110 2.89 -7.66 -8.32
N GLN A 111 3.51 -8.35 -9.27
CA GLN A 111 4.30 -9.54 -9.01
C GLN A 111 5.78 -9.21 -9.04
N GLY A 112 6.56 -9.91 -8.23
CA GLY A 112 8.02 -9.80 -8.23
C GLY A 112 8.66 -10.86 -7.35
N ASN A 113 9.97 -10.76 -7.16
CA ASN A 113 10.70 -11.49 -6.14
C ASN A 113 11.22 -10.52 -5.09
N ALA A 114 11.27 -10.93 -3.82
CA ALA A 114 11.74 -10.07 -2.74
C ALA A 114 13.22 -9.64 -2.88
N TYR A 115 13.98 -10.26 -3.78
CA TYR A 115 15.38 -9.92 -4.06
C TYR A 115 15.58 -9.14 -5.36
N ASP A 116 14.52 -8.93 -6.15
CA ASP A 116 14.60 -8.16 -7.39
C ASP A 116 14.22 -6.69 -7.11
N ASP A 117 14.91 -5.76 -7.78
CA ASP A 117 14.63 -4.33 -7.65
C ASP A 117 13.30 -3.94 -8.31
N CYS A 118 12.92 -4.65 -9.39
CA CYS A 118 11.74 -4.34 -10.19
C CYS A 118 10.67 -5.42 -10.11
N PRO A 119 9.38 -5.03 -10.10
CA PRO A 119 8.29 -5.95 -10.36
C PRO A 119 8.43 -6.59 -11.75
N SER A 120 8.00 -7.84 -11.87
CA SER A 120 7.99 -8.61 -13.12
C SER A 120 6.63 -8.62 -13.81
N ALA A 121 5.57 -8.16 -13.15
CA ALA A 121 4.26 -7.98 -13.77
C ALA A 121 3.37 -7.10 -12.89
N GLY A 122 2.26 -6.64 -13.46
CA GLY A 122 1.13 -6.09 -12.73
C GLY A 122 0.68 -4.74 -13.26
N GLN A 123 -0.45 -4.27 -12.72
CA GLN A 123 -1.05 -3.03 -13.16
C GLN A 123 -1.73 -2.29 -12.01
N ILE A 124 -1.34 -1.03 -11.85
CA ILE A 124 -1.95 -0.10 -10.91
C ILE A 124 -2.66 0.99 -11.70
N VAL A 125 -3.86 1.36 -11.26
CA VAL A 125 -4.62 2.51 -11.74
C VAL A 125 -4.75 3.52 -10.61
N ILE A 126 -4.42 4.78 -10.91
CA ILE A 126 -4.50 5.91 -10.01
C ILE A 126 -5.50 6.89 -10.61
N SER A 127 -6.65 7.07 -9.98
CA SER A 127 -7.76 7.87 -10.50
C SER A 127 -8.04 9.06 -9.59
N GLY A 128 -7.95 10.27 -10.15
CA GLY A 128 -8.48 11.48 -9.53
C GLY A 128 -9.85 11.85 -10.09
N ASN A 129 -10.35 13.03 -9.70
CA ASN A 129 -11.69 13.50 -10.11
C ASN A 129 -11.90 13.62 -11.63
N ALA A 130 -10.85 13.92 -12.40
CA ALA A 130 -10.97 14.27 -13.82
C ALA A 130 -10.07 13.43 -14.75
N SER A 131 -9.18 12.61 -14.21
CA SER A 131 -8.19 11.86 -14.98
C SER A 131 -7.76 10.61 -14.23
N SER A 132 -7.32 9.60 -14.98
CA SER A 132 -6.66 8.42 -14.44
C SER A 132 -5.28 8.24 -15.06
N LEU A 133 -4.41 7.60 -14.31
CA LEU A 133 -3.10 7.13 -14.73
C LEU A 133 -3.10 5.61 -14.56
N THR A 134 -2.61 4.88 -15.54
CA THR A 134 -2.39 3.44 -15.47
C THR A 134 -0.89 3.19 -15.58
N VAL A 135 -0.34 2.51 -14.60
CA VAL A 135 1.06 2.08 -14.53
C VAL A 135 1.08 0.56 -14.72
N THR A 136 1.80 0.10 -15.73
CA THR A 136 1.96 -1.32 -16.05
C THR A 136 3.43 -1.71 -15.91
N PHE A 137 3.67 -2.75 -15.12
CA PHE A 137 5.00 -3.33 -14.93
C PHE A 137 5.16 -4.51 -15.88
N ASN A 138 6.23 -4.50 -16.67
CA ASN A 138 6.51 -5.51 -17.67
C ASN A 138 7.51 -6.55 -17.15
N ALA A 139 7.51 -7.74 -17.76
CA ALA A 139 8.38 -8.85 -17.36
C ALA A 139 9.88 -8.62 -17.61
N ASP A 140 10.23 -7.65 -18.46
CA ASP A 140 11.61 -7.23 -18.69
C ASP A 140 12.08 -6.14 -17.70
N GLY A 141 11.23 -5.75 -16.74
CA GLY A 141 11.51 -4.71 -15.75
C GLY A 141 11.20 -3.28 -16.23
N SER A 142 10.76 -3.11 -17.47
CA SER A 142 10.28 -1.82 -17.98
C SER A 142 8.92 -1.43 -17.39
N VAL A 143 8.59 -0.14 -17.46
CA VAL A 143 7.33 0.40 -16.95
C VAL A 143 6.66 1.27 -18.01
N ASP A 144 5.41 0.96 -18.29
CA ASP A 144 4.55 1.79 -19.14
C ASP A 144 3.59 2.61 -18.28
N VAL A 145 3.52 3.91 -18.57
CA VAL A 145 2.58 4.83 -17.96
C VAL A 145 1.63 5.33 -19.04
N SER A 146 0.33 5.29 -18.79
CA SER A 146 -0.69 5.73 -19.76
C SER A 146 -1.86 6.44 -19.07
N GLY A 147 -2.66 7.20 -19.84
CA GLY A 147 -3.79 7.98 -19.33
C GLY A 147 -3.48 9.47 -19.30
N ALA A 148 -3.47 10.09 -18.12
CA ALA A 148 -3.22 11.53 -17.94
C ALA A 148 -1.86 11.97 -18.52
N VAL A 149 -0.85 11.09 -18.45
CA VAL A 149 0.44 11.19 -19.11
C VAL A 149 0.69 9.85 -19.80
N THR A 150 1.44 9.87 -20.90
CA THR A 150 1.92 8.63 -21.55
C THR A 150 3.43 8.67 -21.63
N ASP A 151 4.08 7.69 -21.03
CA ASP A 151 5.53 7.57 -20.97
C ASP A 151 5.96 6.11 -20.89
N HIS A 152 7.23 5.85 -21.23
CA HIS A 152 7.85 4.54 -21.15
C HIS A 152 9.22 4.66 -20.47
N TYR A 153 9.46 3.79 -19.50
CA TYR A 153 10.71 3.68 -18.77
C TYR A 153 11.33 2.32 -19.05
N ASP A 154 12.58 2.30 -19.52
CA ASP A 154 13.31 1.05 -19.81
C ASP A 154 13.53 0.21 -18.53
N SER A 155 13.44 0.84 -17.36
CA SER A 155 13.57 0.21 -16.04
C SER A 155 12.65 0.89 -15.02
N CYS A 156 12.07 0.11 -14.11
CA CYS A 156 11.30 0.66 -12.98
C CYS A 156 12.13 1.58 -12.08
N ASN A 157 13.45 1.42 -12.07
CA ASN A 157 14.38 2.27 -11.32
C ASN A 157 14.50 3.68 -11.89
N ASP A 158 14.04 3.89 -13.14
CA ASP A 158 14.06 5.19 -13.80
C ASP A 158 12.81 6.03 -13.46
N LEU A 159 11.84 5.46 -12.73
CA LEU A 159 10.69 6.20 -12.23
C LEU A 159 11.15 7.27 -11.24
N ASP A 160 10.89 8.53 -11.57
CA ASP A 160 11.14 9.63 -10.64
C ASP A 160 10.25 9.45 -9.41
N THR A 161 10.85 9.56 -8.24
CA THR A 161 10.14 9.53 -6.94
C THR A 161 9.18 10.70 -6.75
N GLY A 162 9.12 11.65 -7.70
CA GLY A 162 8.02 12.59 -7.85
C GLY A 162 7.63 13.22 -6.51
N ALA A 163 8.55 13.97 -5.90
CA ALA A 163 8.24 14.61 -4.63
C ALA A 163 7.12 15.63 -4.85
N CYS A 164 6.10 15.58 -3.98
CA CYS A 164 5.23 16.71 -3.76
C CYS A 164 6.05 17.90 -3.24
N SER A 165 6.69 18.65 -4.14
CA SER A 165 7.39 19.87 -3.79
C SER A 165 6.33 20.94 -3.56
N ASN A 166 6.18 21.37 -2.31
CA ASN A 166 5.34 22.49 -1.89
C ASN A 166 5.46 23.67 -2.88
N TYR A 167 4.40 23.93 -3.65
CA TYR A 167 4.22 25.17 -4.41
C TYR A 167 3.54 26.23 -3.54
#